data_AF-A0A5N6ZNH1-F1
#
_entry.id   AF-A0A5N6ZNH1-F1
#
_cell.length_a   1.000
_cell.length_b   1.000
_cell.length_c   1.000
_cell.angle_alpha   90.00
_cell.angle_beta   90.00
_cell.angle_gamma   90.00
#
_symmetry.space_group_name_H-M   'P 1'
#
loop_
_entity.id
_entity.type
_entity.pdbx_description
1 polymer ?
#
loop_
_entity_poly.entity_id
_entity_poly.type
_entity_poly.pdbx_seq_one_letter_code
_entity_poly.pdbx_strand_id
1 'polypeptide(L)'
;MAALCLSSFSLVMYGWGDGDLGSGCNTSYHGSAHYDGNCETVFRARATTFVCMTWFALFLAWEQIDMRRSFFRMQPNSKRYFTQWMFDVWRNKFLFTGIMIGFITTFPILYIPGLNDVVFKHTGISWEWGVVFVEAILFFMGVELWKWCKRIFFRRQAYRHKNEGDKRPPNDFSRYTTMSRSDTQTASDLKIEKSMV
;
A
#
# COMPACT_ATOMS: atom_id res chain seq x y z
N MET A 1 -6.45 -5.39 -2.37
CA MET A 1 -5.40 -6.41 -2.15
C MET A 1 -5.96 -7.82 -2.29
N ALA A 2 -6.81 -8.30 -1.37
CA ALA A 2 -7.35 -9.67 -1.45
C ALA A 2 -8.02 -10.00 -2.79
N ALA A 3 -8.86 -9.09 -3.32
CA ALA A 3 -9.48 -9.26 -4.63
C ALA A 3 -8.48 -9.34 -5.80
N LEU A 4 -7.38 -8.58 -5.72
CA LEU A 4 -6.30 -8.61 -6.73
C LEU A 4 -5.50 -9.92 -6.62
N CYS A 5 -5.17 -10.35 -5.41
CA CYS A 5 -4.51 -11.63 -5.21
C CYS A 5 -5.37 -12.80 -5.75
N LEU A 6 -6.70 -12.77 -5.50
CA LEU A 6 -7.61 -13.76 -6.05
C LEU A 6 -7.68 -13.67 -7.59
N SER A 7 -7.76 -12.46 -8.17
CA SER A 7 -7.75 -12.30 -9.62
C SER A 7 -6.45 -12.80 -10.24
N SER A 8 -5.29 -12.53 -9.63
CA SER A 8 -3.99 -12.98 -10.13
C SER A 8 -3.94 -14.51 -10.21
N PHE A 9 -4.42 -15.18 -9.17
CA PHE A 9 -4.48 -16.64 -9.13
C PHE A 9 -5.45 -17.16 -10.21
N SER A 10 -6.67 -16.62 -10.25
CA SER A 10 -7.70 -17.06 -11.19
C SER A 10 -7.31 -16.82 -12.66
N LEU A 11 -6.66 -15.70 -12.97
CA LEU A 11 -6.22 -15.37 -14.32
C LEU A 11 -5.11 -16.30 -14.80
N VAL A 12 -4.10 -16.57 -13.95
CA VAL A 12 -3.00 -17.47 -14.31
C VAL A 12 -3.47 -18.93 -14.37
N MET A 13 -4.37 -19.36 -13.48
CA MET A 13 -4.91 -20.72 -13.50
C MET A 13 -5.88 -20.98 -14.65
N TYR A 14 -6.90 -20.14 -14.78
CA TYR A 14 -8.07 -20.42 -15.64
C TYR A 14 -8.13 -19.54 -16.88
N GLY A 15 -7.52 -18.35 -16.84
CA GLY A 15 -7.52 -17.43 -17.98
C GLY A 15 -6.50 -17.84 -19.04
N TRP A 16 -5.27 -18.13 -18.61
CA TRP A 16 -4.16 -18.50 -19.49
C TRP A 16 -3.54 -19.86 -19.18
N GLY A 17 -3.94 -20.50 -18.08
CA GLY A 17 -3.52 -21.84 -17.72
C GLY A 17 -4.45 -22.93 -18.28
N ASP A 18 -4.15 -24.17 -17.92
CA ASP A 18 -4.92 -25.37 -18.26
C ASP A 18 -6.15 -25.58 -17.35
N GLY A 19 -6.28 -24.80 -16.27
CA GLY A 19 -7.32 -24.97 -15.26
C GLY A 19 -7.19 -26.27 -14.45
N ASP A 20 -6.10 -27.02 -14.63
CA ASP A 20 -5.84 -28.25 -13.90
C ASP A 20 -5.15 -27.93 -12.58
N LEU A 21 -5.80 -28.29 -11.47
CA LEU A 21 -5.27 -28.08 -10.13
C LEU A 21 -4.27 -29.17 -9.72
N GLY A 22 -4.14 -30.23 -10.52
CA GLY A 22 -3.32 -31.40 -10.23
C GLY A 22 -3.78 -32.17 -8.98
N SER A 23 -3.11 -33.30 -8.71
CA SER A 23 -3.31 -34.11 -7.51
C SER A 23 -2.04 -34.11 -6.67
N GLY A 24 -2.15 -33.99 -5.34
CA GLY A 24 -0.97 -34.15 -4.48
C GLY A 24 0.08 -33.03 -4.55
N CYS A 25 -0.19 -31.92 -5.24
CA CYS A 25 0.74 -30.79 -5.42
C CYS A 25 1.18 -30.09 -4.11
N ASN A 26 0.55 -30.41 -2.96
CA ASN A 26 0.99 -29.91 -1.66
C ASN A 26 2.00 -30.83 -0.97
N THR A 27 2.21 -32.07 -1.44
CA THR A 27 3.10 -33.04 -0.79
C THR A 27 4.49 -33.00 -1.39
N SER A 28 4.60 -32.94 -2.72
CA SER A 28 5.87 -32.83 -3.43
C SER A 28 5.67 -32.10 -4.76
N TYR A 29 6.72 -31.45 -5.26
CA TYR A 29 6.70 -30.85 -6.59
C TYR A 29 6.93 -31.94 -7.63
N HIS A 30 5.86 -32.38 -8.30
CA HIS A 30 5.92 -33.42 -9.33
C HIS A 30 6.19 -32.85 -10.75
N GLY A 31 6.38 -31.53 -10.88
CA GLY A 31 6.60 -30.87 -12.16
C GLY A 31 5.49 -31.17 -13.17
N SER A 32 5.88 -31.39 -14.43
CA SER A 32 5.01 -31.81 -15.54
C SER A 32 5.00 -33.35 -15.71
N ALA A 33 5.28 -34.11 -14.65
CA ALA A 33 5.29 -35.58 -14.72
C ALA A 33 3.87 -36.13 -14.89
N HIS A 34 3.69 -36.91 -15.96
CA HIS A 34 2.38 -37.41 -16.42
C HIS A 34 1.68 -38.39 -15.46
N TYR A 35 2.37 -38.87 -14.42
CA TYR A 35 1.90 -39.93 -13.51
C TYR A 35 1.38 -39.41 -12.16
N ASP A 36 1.82 -38.23 -11.70
CA ASP A 36 1.45 -37.65 -10.40
C ASP A 36 0.63 -36.33 -10.51
N GLY A 37 0.21 -35.94 -11.72
CA GLY A 37 -0.58 -34.74 -11.99
C GLY A 37 0.28 -33.51 -12.28
N ASN A 38 -0.17 -32.69 -13.23
CA ASN A 38 0.57 -31.48 -13.63
C ASN A 38 0.40 -30.40 -12.55
N CYS A 39 1.46 -30.12 -11.78
CA CYS A 39 1.43 -29.10 -10.73
C CYS A 39 2.02 -27.75 -11.16
N GLU A 40 2.52 -27.66 -12.39
CA GLU A 40 3.27 -26.50 -12.87
C GLU A 40 2.41 -25.23 -12.90
N THR A 41 1.19 -25.32 -13.42
CA THR A 41 0.28 -24.16 -13.56
C THR A 41 -0.16 -23.62 -12.21
N VAL A 42 -0.50 -24.51 -11.27
CA VAL A 42 -0.81 -24.15 -9.87
C VAL A 42 0.38 -23.47 -9.20
N PHE A 43 1.59 -24.00 -9.38
CA PHE A 43 2.78 -23.41 -8.77
C PHE A 43 3.09 -22.03 -9.36
N ARG A 44 2.84 -21.81 -10.66
CA ARG A 44 2.96 -20.48 -11.31
C ARG A 44 1.90 -19.50 -10.81
N ALA A 45 0.66 -19.94 -10.64
CA ALA A 45 -0.41 -19.10 -10.10
C ALA A 45 -0.17 -18.71 -8.63
N ARG A 46 0.30 -19.66 -7.82
CA ARG A 46 0.73 -19.39 -6.43
C ARG A 46 1.89 -18.41 -6.38
N ALA A 47 2.89 -18.59 -7.25
CA ALA A 47 4.02 -17.68 -7.36
C ALA A 47 3.53 -16.26 -7.67
N THR A 48 2.66 -16.11 -8.67
CA THR A 48 2.15 -14.80 -9.10
C THR A 48 1.39 -14.10 -7.97
N THR A 49 0.57 -14.87 -7.26
CA THR A 49 -0.17 -14.38 -6.09
C THR A 49 0.78 -13.95 -4.96
N PHE A 50 1.84 -14.71 -4.71
CA PHE A 50 2.86 -14.40 -3.70
C PHE A 50 3.59 -13.09 -4.03
N VAL A 51 4.00 -12.89 -5.29
CA VAL A 51 4.64 -11.64 -5.73
C VAL A 51 3.68 -10.47 -5.57
N CYS A 52 2.44 -10.60 -6.06
CA CYS A 52 1.43 -9.55 -5.94
C CYS A 52 1.18 -9.18 -4.48
N MET A 53 0.97 -10.17 -3.61
CA MET A 53 0.77 -9.96 -2.18
C MET A 53 1.96 -9.25 -1.54
N THR A 54 3.18 -9.72 -1.80
CA THR A 54 4.39 -9.15 -1.21
C THR A 54 4.61 -7.73 -1.68
N TRP A 55 4.57 -7.49 -2.98
CA TRP A 55 4.81 -6.16 -3.55
C TRP A 55 3.73 -5.16 -3.15
N PHE A 56 2.45 -5.56 -3.13
CA PHE A 56 1.38 -4.66 -2.68
C PHE A 56 1.51 -4.32 -1.19
N ALA A 57 1.96 -5.25 -0.34
CA ALA A 57 2.23 -4.95 1.06
C ALA A 57 3.38 -3.93 1.21
N LEU A 58 4.43 -4.06 0.41
CA LEU A 58 5.57 -3.12 0.38
C LEU A 58 5.14 -1.73 -0.12
N PHE A 59 4.38 -1.67 -1.22
CA PHE A 59 3.82 -0.40 -1.70
C PHE A 59 2.85 0.21 -0.69
N LEU A 60 2.02 -0.61 -0.04
CA LEU A 60 1.12 -0.14 1.01
C LEU A 60 1.89 0.52 2.15
N ALA A 61 3.03 -0.06 2.56
CA ALA A 61 3.87 0.50 3.62
C ALA A 61 4.38 1.90 3.27
N TRP A 62 4.77 2.14 2.02
CA TRP A 62 5.08 3.50 1.54
C TRP A 62 3.85 4.41 1.50
N GLU A 63 2.72 3.90 1.02
CA GLU A 63 1.47 4.65 0.97
C GLU A 63 0.95 5.04 2.36
N GLN A 64 1.26 4.28 3.41
CA GLN A 64 0.85 4.56 4.79
C GLN A 64 1.73 5.59 5.52
N ILE A 65 2.83 6.08 4.92
CA ILE A 65 3.64 7.14 5.56
C ILE A 65 2.75 8.37 5.87
N ASP A 66 1.83 8.69 4.97
CA ASP A 66 0.82 9.72 5.16
C ASP A 66 -0.60 9.19 4.87
N MET A 67 -1.34 8.89 5.94
CA MET A 67 -2.69 8.29 5.89
C MET A 67 -3.75 9.15 5.16
N ARG A 68 -3.47 10.45 4.98
CA ARG A 68 -4.43 11.45 4.44
C ARG A 68 -3.96 12.12 3.15
N ARG A 69 -2.66 12.22 2.92
CA ARG A 69 -2.10 12.87 1.73
C ARG A 69 -1.81 11.82 0.65
N SER A 70 -1.90 12.26 -0.59
CA SER A 70 -1.56 11.42 -1.73
C SER A 70 -0.06 11.16 -1.70
N PHE A 71 0.37 9.96 -2.07
CA PHE A 71 1.79 9.59 -2.08
C PHE A 71 2.59 10.48 -3.02
N PHE A 72 2.00 10.87 -4.14
CA PHE A 72 2.60 11.80 -5.11
C PHE A 72 2.68 13.25 -4.60
N ARG A 73 1.98 13.61 -3.52
CA ARG A 73 1.98 14.98 -2.96
C ARG A 73 1.96 14.97 -1.43
N MET A 74 3.09 14.60 -0.85
CA MET A 74 3.24 14.38 0.59
C MET A 74 3.49 15.68 1.38
N GLN A 75 4.34 16.60 0.89
CA GLN A 75 4.51 17.94 1.48
C GLN A 75 3.60 18.99 0.84
N PRO A 76 2.98 19.88 1.64
CA PRO A 76 2.24 21.02 1.12
C PRO A 76 3.23 22.09 0.63
N ASN A 77 2.88 22.82 -0.43
CA ASN A 77 3.65 23.96 -0.98
C ASN A 77 5.01 23.66 -1.62
N SER A 78 5.32 22.39 -1.93
CA SER A 78 6.51 22.06 -2.74
C SER A 78 6.29 22.37 -4.23
N LYS A 79 7.33 22.91 -4.88
CA LYS A 79 7.34 23.27 -6.32
C LYS A 79 7.60 22.07 -7.25
N ARG A 80 7.90 20.88 -6.71
CA ARG A 80 8.29 19.69 -7.48
C ARG A 80 7.15 18.68 -7.54
N TYR A 81 6.26 18.79 -8.52
CA TYR A 81 5.07 17.93 -8.58
C TYR A 81 5.35 16.44 -8.85
N PHE A 82 6.36 16.11 -9.66
CA PHE A 82 6.62 14.72 -10.08
C PHE A 82 7.76 14.02 -9.34
N THR A 83 8.79 14.75 -8.89
CA THR A 83 9.99 14.13 -8.28
C THR A 83 9.97 14.14 -6.75
N GLN A 84 8.97 14.79 -6.14
CA GLN A 84 8.92 14.99 -4.70
C GLN A 84 8.80 13.67 -3.91
N TRP A 85 8.04 12.70 -4.42
CA TRP A 85 7.88 11.41 -3.76
C TRP A 85 9.23 10.69 -3.55
N MET A 86 10.18 10.81 -4.49
CA MET A 86 11.51 10.19 -4.36
C MET A 86 12.32 10.81 -3.22
N PHE A 87 12.30 12.14 -3.08
CA PHE A 87 12.99 12.82 -1.98
C PHE A 87 12.33 12.54 -0.63
N ASP A 88 10.99 12.53 -0.60
CA ASP A 88 10.22 12.30 0.63
C ASP A 88 10.37 10.84 1.12
N VAL A 89 10.40 9.87 0.22
CA VAL A 89 10.67 8.46 0.54
C VAL A 89 12.11 8.26 1.01
N TRP A 90 13.09 8.87 0.33
CA TRP A 90 14.50 8.72 0.71
C TRP A 90 14.87 9.41 2.03
N ARG A 91 14.08 10.40 2.47
CA ARG A 91 14.25 11.05 3.77
C ARG A 91 14.17 10.04 4.93
N ASN A 92 13.34 9.00 4.80
CA ASN A 92 13.29 7.90 5.76
C ASN A 92 14.10 6.70 5.23
N LYS A 93 15.42 6.74 5.44
CA LYS A 93 16.34 5.70 4.97
C LYS A 93 16.03 4.31 5.55
N PHE A 94 15.53 4.22 6.78
CA PHE A 94 15.19 2.94 7.40
C PHE A 94 14.03 2.27 6.67
N LEU A 95 12.93 3.02 6.46
CA LEU A 95 11.76 2.51 5.74
C LEU A 95 12.10 2.19 4.29
N PHE A 96 12.86 3.06 3.62
CA PHE A 96 13.30 2.83 2.24
C PHE A 96 14.12 1.56 2.09
N THR A 97 15.16 1.39 2.92
CA THR A 97 16.02 0.21 2.89
C THR A 97 15.24 -1.06 3.20
N GLY A 98 14.35 -1.04 4.20
CA GLY A 98 13.52 -2.20 4.55
C GLY A 98 12.62 -2.64 3.39
N ILE A 99 12.01 -1.68 2.69
CA ILE A 99 11.17 -1.96 1.53
C ILE A 99 12.00 -2.49 0.36
N MET A 100 13.16 -1.89 0.08
CA MET A 100 14.06 -2.36 -0.97
C MET A 100 14.57 -3.78 -0.72
N ILE A 101 14.91 -4.12 0.53
CA ILE A 101 15.27 -5.50 0.89
C ILE A 101 14.10 -6.44 0.59
N GLY A 102 12.86 -6.09 0.96
CA GLY A 102 11.68 -6.91 0.64
C GLY A 102 11.48 -7.12 -0.87
N PHE A 103 11.62 -6.07 -1.67
CA PHE A 103 11.54 -6.16 -3.13
C PHE A 103 12.61 -7.08 -3.70
N ILE A 104 13.87 -6.87 -3.31
CA ILE A 104 15.01 -7.66 -3.78
C ILE A 104 14.87 -9.11 -3.35
N THR A 105 14.38 -9.38 -2.13
CA THR A 105 14.19 -10.73 -1.59
C THR A 105 13.13 -11.54 -2.33
N THR A 106 12.22 -10.89 -3.07
CA THR A 106 11.22 -11.61 -3.89
C THR A 106 11.89 -12.41 -5.01
N PHE A 107 12.98 -11.90 -5.61
CA PHE A 107 13.70 -12.58 -6.69
C PHE A 107 14.40 -13.89 -6.28
N PRO A 108 15.23 -13.93 -5.22
CA PRO A 108 15.86 -15.18 -4.78
C PRO A 108 14.81 -16.20 -4.32
N ILE A 109 13.71 -15.77 -3.68
CA ILE A 109 12.62 -16.69 -3.30
C ILE A 109 12.02 -17.38 -4.54
N LEU A 110 11.87 -16.66 -5.65
CA LEU A 110 11.25 -17.17 -6.87
C LEU A 110 12.14 -18.10 -7.69
N TYR A 111 13.43 -17.78 -7.79
CA TYR A 111 14.32 -18.39 -8.78
C TYR A 111 15.40 -19.31 -8.20
N ILE A 112 15.60 -19.34 -6.87
CA ILE A 112 16.53 -20.28 -6.25
C ILE A 112 15.81 -21.65 -6.07
N PRO A 113 16.28 -22.71 -6.75
CA PRO A 113 15.72 -24.04 -6.60
C PRO A 113 15.91 -24.56 -5.17
N GLY A 114 14.94 -25.31 -4.65
CA GLY A 114 14.88 -25.77 -3.26
C GLY A 114 14.18 -24.77 -2.33
N LEU A 115 14.36 -23.46 -2.51
CA LEU A 115 13.57 -22.46 -1.80
C LEU A 115 12.16 -22.36 -2.41
N ASN A 116 12.09 -22.22 -3.73
CA ASN A 116 10.83 -22.01 -4.41
C ASN A 116 9.89 -23.24 -4.31
N ASP A 117 10.35 -24.42 -4.68
CA ASP A 117 9.55 -25.63 -4.86
C ASP A 117 9.31 -26.41 -3.56
N VAL A 118 10.30 -26.48 -2.65
CA VAL A 118 10.17 -27.24 -1.38
C VAL A 118 9.57 -26.40 -0.26
N VAL A 119 10.09 -25.20 -0.03
CA VAL A 119 9.67 -24.34 1.11
C VAL A 119 8.41 -23.57 0.77
N PHE A 120 8.42 -22.83 -0.34
CA PHE A 120 7.33 -21.94 -0.71
C PHE A 120 6.28 -22.59 -1.64
N LYS A 121 6.59 -23.77 -2.21
CA LYS A 121 5.70 -24.55 -3.09
C LYS A 121 5.13 -23.72 -4.24
N HIS A 122 6.03 -23.01 -4.90
CA HIS A 122 5.76 -22.20 -6.07
C HIS A 122 6.92 -22.32 -7.07
N THR A 123 6.75 -21.82 -8.30
CA THR A 123 7.80 -21.92 -9.33
C THR A 123 8.09 -20.57 -9.96
N GLY A 124 9.18 -20.50 -10.71
CA GLY A 124 9.60 -19.31 -11.44
C GLY A 124 8.50 -18.79 -12.38
N ILE A 125 8.35 -17.47 -12.41
CA ILE A 125 7.40 -16.77 -13.26
C ILE A 125 8.15 -16.19 -14.47
N SER A 126 7.49 -16.19 -15.62
CA SER A 126 8.03 -15.69 -16.89
C SER A 126 7.20 -14.53 -17.43
N TRP A 127 6.14 -14.81 -18.20
CA TRP A 127 5.24 -13.81 -18.76
C TRP A 127 4.25 -13.26 -17.72
N GLU A 128 4.00 -14.01 -16.63
CA GLU A 128 3.02 -13.66 -15.60
C GLU A 128 3.43 -12.39 -14.83
N TRP A 129 4.69 -11.94 -14.96
CA TRP A 129 5.14 -10.61 -14.56
C TRP A 129 4.27 -9.48 -15.15
N GLY A 130 3.76 -9.65 -16.37
CA GLY A 130 2.82 -8.69 -16.97
C GLY A 130 1.56 -8.51 -16.13
N VAL A 131 1.03 -9.60 -15.56
CA VAL A 131 -0.13 -9.56 -14.65
C VAL A 131 0.23 -8.79 -13.39
N VAL A 132 1.39 -9.06 -12.79
CA VAL A 132 1.88 -8.36 -11.58
C VAL A 132 1.94 -6.85 -11.81
N PHE A 133 2.48 -6.39 -12.95
CA PHE A 133 2.57 -4.96 -13.25
C PHE A 133 1.20 -4.30 -13.45
N VAL A 134 0.28 -4.95 -14.17
CA VAL A 134 -1.08 -4.43 -14.37
C VAL A 134 -1.81 -4.33 -13.02
N GLU A 135 -1.73 -5.36 -12.19
CA GLU A 135 -2.35 -5.34 -10.87
C GLU A 135 -1.70 -4.33 -9.92
N ALA A 136 -0.39 -4.08 -10.03
CA ALA A 136 0.26 -3.01 -9.27
C ALA A 136 -0.33 -1.64 -9.60
N ILE A 137 -0.59 -1.35 -10.88
CA ILE A 137 -1.23 -0.09 -11.31
C ILE A 137 -2.66 -0.02 -10.73
N LEU A 138 -3.44 -1.10 -10.81
CA LEU A 138 -4.77 -1.19 -10.22
C LEU A 138 -4.73 -0.97 -8.69
N PHE A 139 -3.71 -1.50 -8.01
CA PHE A 139 -3.51 -1.33 -6.58
C PHE A 139 -3.27 0.14 -6.22
N PHE A 140 -2.34 0.82 -6.90
CA PHE A 140 -2.10 2.25 -6.68
C PHE A 140 -3.34 3.10 -6.94
N MET A 141 -4.07 2.83 -8.03
CA MET A 141 -5.34 3.52 -8.30
C MET A 141 -6.36 3.30 -7.19
N GLY A 142 -6.48 2.07 -6.68
CA GLY A 142 -7.39 1.75 -5.57
C GLY A 142 -7.02 2.48 -4.27
N VAL A 143 -5.74 2.53 -3.91
CA VAL A 143 -5.27 3.22 -2.69
C VAL A 143 -5.45 4.74 -2.80
N GLU A 144 -5.10 5.34 -3.94
CA GLU A 144 -5.27 6.77 -4.19
C GLU A 144 -6.75 7.16 -4.27
N LEU A 145 -7.60 6.33 -4.89
CA LEU A 145 -9.05 6.52 -4.90
C LEU A 145 -9.62 6.50 -3.48
N TRP A 146 -9.20 5.54 -2.64
CA TRP A 146 -9.60 5.49 -1.24
C TRP A 146 -9.19 6.75 -0.46
N LYS A 147 -7.94 7.20 -0.63
CA LYS A 147 -7.45 8.45 -0.02
C LYS A 147 -8.25 9.67 -0.49
N TRP A 148 -8.59 9.72 -1.78
CA TRP A 148 -9.40 10.79 -2.35
C TRP A 148 -10.83 10.80 -1.79
N CYS A 149 -11.48 9.64 -1.72
CA CYS A 149 -12.81 9.48 -1.10
C CYS A 149 -12.80 9.95 0.36
N LYS A 150 -11.81 9.52 1.16
CA LYS A 150 -11.65 10.01 2.54
C LYS A 150 -11.51 11.52 2.61
N ARG A 151 -10.70 12.12 1.71
CA ARG A 151 -10.51 13.58 1.66
C ARG A 151 -11.82 14.32 1.40
N ILE A 152 -12.66 13.81 0.49
CA ILE A 152 -13.97 14.39 0.21
C ILE A 152 -14.90 14.26 1.41
N PHE A 153 -14.94 13.08 2.04
CA PHE A 153 -15.78 12.82 3.20
C PHE A 153 -15.46 13.78 4.36
N PHE A 154 -14.19 13.90 4.77
CA PHE A 154 -13.78 14.79 5.85
C PHE A 154 -13.96 16.27 5.50
N ARG A 155 -13.75 16.66 4.24
CA ARG A 155 -14.04 18.02 3.78
C ARG A 155 -15.54 18.33 3.95
N ARG A 156 -16.41 17.41 3.54
CA ARG A 156 -17.87 17.55 3.70
C ARG A 156 -18.28 17.61 5.18
N GLN A 157 -17.68 16.80 6.03
CA GLN A 157 -17.93 16.84 7.48
C GLN A 157 -17.48 18.17 8.10
N ALA A 158 -16.33 18.70 7.71
CA ALA A 158 -15.85 20.01 8.17
C ALA A 158 -16.80 21.16 7.76
N TYR A 159 -17.34 21.14 6.53
CA TYR A 159 -18.36 22.10 6.11
C TYR A 159 -19.66 21.98 6.91
N ARG A 160 -20.11 20.76 7.23
CA ARG A 160 -21.31 20.53 8.04
C ARG A 160 -21.14 21.05 9.48
N HIS A 161 -19.99 20.75 10.12
CA HIS A 161 -19.72 21.26 11.46
C HIS A 161 -19.54 22.78 11.54
N LYS A 162 -19.00 23.42 10.49
CA LYS A 162 -18.95 24.89 10.43
C LYS A 162 -20.36 25.51 10.39
N ASN A 163 -21.27 24.91 9.61
CA ASN A 163 -22.66 25.35 9.53
C ASN A 163 -23.50 25.01 10.78
N GLU A 164 -23.13 23.97 11.53
CA GLU A 164 -23.73 23.68 12.85
C GLU A 164 -23.20 24.60 13.95
N GLY A 165 -21.92 24.97 13.91
CA GLY A 165 -21.31 25.93 14.84
C GLY A 165 -21.98 27.30 14.80
N ASP A 166 -22.41 27.73 13.61
CA ASP A 166 -23.18 28.97 13.40
C ASP A 166 -24.61 28.91 13.98
N LYS A 167 -25.13 27.70 14.25
CA LYS A 167 -26.47 27.45 14.79
C LYS A 167 -26.48 27.07 16.28
N ARG A 168 -25.32 27.00 16.95
CA ARG A 168 -25.29 26.64 18.38
C ARG A 168 -25.81 27.80 19.21
N PRO A 169 -26.73 27.56 20.16
CA PRO A 169 -27.23 28.61 21.04
C PRO A 169 -26.08 29.18 21.87
N PRO A 170 -26.18 30.46 22.31
CA PRO A 170 -25.09 31.19 22.98
C PRO A 170 -24.56 30.56 24.28
N ASN A 171 -25.20 29.50 24.80
CA ASN A 171 -24.80 28.81 26.03
C ASN A 171 -23.90 27.57 25.84
N ASP A 172 -23.31 27.36 24.65
CA ASP A 172 -22.32 26.29 24.45
C ASP A 172 -20.98 26.63 25.13
N PHE A 173 -20.77 26.07 26.33
CA PHE A 173 -19.54 26.22 27.13
C PHE A 173 -18.26 25.75 26.42
N SER A 174 -18.38 25.00 25.32
CA SER A 174 -17.25 24.54 24.50
C SER A 174 -16.42 25.68 23.92
N ARG A 175 -16.95 26.90 23.82
CA ARG A 175 -16.23 28.08 23.30
C ARG A 175 -15.12 28.55 24.24
N TYR A 176 -15.33 28.41 25.56
CA TYR A 176 -14.39 28.85 26.59
C TYR A 176 -13.17 27.92 26.71
N THR A 177 -13.31 26.63 26.37
CA THR A 177 -12.19 25.68 26.41
C THR A 177 -11.18 25.90 25.27
N THR A 178 -11.61 26.48 24.14
CA THR A 178 -10.73 26.88 23.03
C THR A 178 -10.06 28.25 23.21
N MET A 179 -10.71 29.20 23.90
CA MET A 179 -10.11 30.52 24.15
C MET A 179 -8.89 30.45 25.07
N SER A 180 -8.96 29.68 26.18
CA SER A 180 -7.83 29.56 27.10
C SER A 180 -6.54 29.05 26.44
N ARG A 181 -6.64 28.25 25.37
CA ARG A 181 -5.46 27.79 24.61
C ARG A 181 -4.88 28.88 23.71
N SER A 182 -5.71 29.70 23.08
CA SER A 182 -5.24 30.75 22.16
C SER A 182 -4.57 31.90 22.91
N ASP A 183 -5.12 32.31 24.06
CA ASP A 183 -4.56 33.40 24.86
C ASP A 183 -3.20 33.01 25.48
N THR A 184 -3.04 31.74 25.87
CA THR A 184 -1.76 31.23 26.42
C THR A 184 -0.67 31.14 25.36
N GLN A 185 -1.04 30.82 24.10
CA GLN A 185 -0.10 30.71 22.99
C GLN A 185 0.38 32.09 22.50
N THR A 186 -0.55 33.04 22.40
CA THR A 186 -0.23 34.43 22.03
C THR A 186 0.64 35.12 23.10
N ALA A 187 0.38 34.85 24.38
CA ALA A 187 1.18 35.38 25.49
C ALA A 187 2.59 34.77 25.57
N SER A 188 2.78 33.52 25.14
CA SER A 188 4.10 32.89 25.08
C SER A 188 4.92 33.40 23.89
N ASP A 189 4.30 33.57 22.72
CA ASP A 189 4.95 34.14 21.53
C ASP A 189 5.42 35.59 21.77
N LEU A 190 4.57 36.43 22.40
CA LEU A 190 4.95 37.80 22.81
C LEU A 190 6.09 37.84 23.84
N LYS A 191 6.18 36.83 24.72
CA LYS A 191 7.24 36.75 25.74
C LYS A 191 8.58 36.33 25.13
N ILE A 192 8.57 35.51 24.09
CA ILE A 192 9.77 35.10 23.33
C ILE A 192 10.30 36.28 22.49
N GLU A 193 9.42 37.04 21.84
CA GLU A 193 9.81 38.21 21.03
C GLU A 193 10.51 39.29 21.88
N LYS A 194 10.06 39.47 23.13
CA LYS A 194 10.61 40.47 24.07
C LYS A 194 11.94 40.07 24.71
N SER A 195 12.35 38.79 24.65
CA SER A 195 13.66 38.33 25.16
C SER A 195 14.77 38.30 24.11
N MET A 196 14.44 38.60 22.85
CA MET A 196 15.37 38.62 21.72
C MET A 196 15.86 40.03 21.36
N VAL A 197 15.41 41.06 22.10
CA VAL A 197 15.82 42.47 21.98
C VAL A 197 16.69 42.86 23.17
#